data_AF-A0A8J3IC35-F1
#
_entry.id   AF-A0A8J3IC35-F1
#
_cell.length_a   1.000
_cell.length_b   1.000
_cell.length_c   1.000
_cell.angle_alpha   90.00
_cell.angle_beta   90.00
_cell.angle_gamma   90.00
#
_symmetry.space_group_name_H-M   'P 1'
#
loop_
_entity.id
_entity.type
_entity.pdbx_description
1 polymer ?
#
loop_
_entity_poly.entity_id
_entity_poly.type
_entity_poly.pdbx_seq_one_letter_code
_entity_poly.pdbx_strand_id
1 'polypeptide(L)'
;MSIMITVNNESLQGEIQPPLQLEIFEEHCTLREIIRSRIYQDVTEYNARKRARQLCLIPPSPDQNHSEAVTENQPQLDWQLLYEQAIKAFGKRSYIVIVDTRQVTQLDSPILLTPESSVTFFKLVPLVGG
;
A
#
# COMPACT_ATOMS: atom_id res chain seq x y z
N MET A 1 12.38 -15.41 9.68
CA MET A 1 11.70 -14.85 10.88
C MET A 1 10.88 -13.69 10.38
N SER A 2 9.58 -13.62 10.66
CA SER A 2 8.80 -12.45 10.26
C SER A 2 9.05 -11.28 11.20
N ILE A 3 8.95 -10.07 10.65
CA ILE A 3 9.12 -8.79 11.33
C ILE A 3 7.84 -8.01 11.14
N MET A 4 7.33 -7.46 12.24
CA MET A 4 6.19 -6.55 12.22
C MET A 4 6.72 -5.13 12.12
N ILE A 5 6.32 -4.42 11.07
CA ILE A 5 6.67 -3.01 10.87
C ILE A 5 5.43 -2.14 10.93
N THR A 6 5.63 -0.87 11.28
CA THR A 6 4.55 0.12 11.25
C THR A 6 4.48 0.77 9.89
N VAL A 7 3.27 0.89 9.34
CA VAL A 7 3.01 1.51 8.05
C VAL A 7 2.03 2.68 8.20
N ASN A 8 2.48 3.87 7.85
CA ASN A 8 1.68 5.10 7.90
C ASN A 8 1.22 5.49 6.50
N ASN A 9 0.04 6.10 6.43
CA ASN A 9 -0.46 6.74 5.21
C ASN A 9 -0.65 8.22 5.51
N GLU A 10 0.05 9.06 4.75
CA GLU A 10 0.01 10.50 4.90
C GLU A 10 -0.38 11.17 3.58
N SER A 11 -1.10 12.27 3.69
CA SER A 11 -1.48 13.14 2.58
C SER A 11 -1.07 14.56 2.92
N LEU A 12 -0.70 15.34 1.90
CA LEU A 12 -0.33 16.77 2.07
C LEU A 12 -1.47 17.62 2.65
N GLN A 13 -2.72 17.13 2.65
CA GLN A 13 -3.86 17.77 3.31
C GLN A 13 -3.93 17.52 4.84
N GLY A 14 -2.95 16.83 5.43
CA GLY A 14 -2.89 16.59 6.87
C GLY A 14 -3.84 15.51 7.38
N GLU A 15 -4.41 14.71 6.47
CA GLU A 15 -5.24 13.57 6.86
C GLU A 15 -4.32 12.43 7.34
N ILE A 16 -4.16 12.34 8.67
CA ILE A 16 -3.41 11.26 9.32
C ILE A 16 -4.33 10.06 9.41
N GLN A 17 -4.03 9.02 8.64
CA GLN A 17 -4.74 7.74 8.75
C GLN A 17 -4.16 6.92 9.89
N PRO A 18 -4.95 6.04 10.53
CA PRO A 18 -4.42 5.16 11.56
C PRO A 18 -3.27 4.30 11.00
N PRO A 19 -2.16 4.16 11.76
CA PRO A 19 -1.06 3.30 11.38
C PRO A 19 -1.54 1.85 11.25
N LEU A 20 -0.96 1.13 10.28
CA LEU A 20 -1.20 -0.28 10.06
C LEU A 20 0.04 -1.07 10.46
N GLN A 21 -0.16 -2.25 11.04
CA GLN A 21 0.92 -3.21 11.25
C GLN A 21 1.00 -4.13 10.04
N LEU A 22 2.18 -4.23 9.44
CA LEU A 22 2.45 -5.07 8.28
C LEU A 22 3.51 -6.12 8.64
N GLU A 23 3.18 -7.38 8.36
CA GLU A 23 4.11 -8.49 8.54
C GLU A 23 4.97 -8.67 7.28
N ILE A 24 6.28 -8.67 7.46
CA ILE A 24 7.27 -8.91 6.40
C ILE A 24 8.11 -10.14 6.80
N PHE A 25 8.31 -11.07 5.88
CA PHE A 25 8.95 -12.36 6.19
C PHE A 25 10.48 -12.31 6.30
N GLU A 26 11.09 -11.26 5.77
CA GLU A 26 12.55 -11.10 5.66
C GLU A 26 12.96 -9.68 6.09
N GLU A 27 14.06 -9.58 6.83
CA GLU A 27 14.68 -8.30 7.21
C GLU A 27 15.24 -7.54 6.01
N HIS A 28 15.74 -8.27 5.01
CA HIS A 28 16.24 -7.71 3.76
C HIS A 28 15.15 -7.88 2.72
N CYS A 29 14.45 -6.80 2.40
CA CYS A 29 13.41 -6.82 1.39
C CYS A 29 13.55 -5.63 0.45
N THR A 30 12.68 -5.58 -0.54
CA THR A 30 12.59 -4.50 -1.52
C THR A 30 11.31 -3.72 -1.32
N LEU A 31 11.26 -2.49 -1.84
CA LEU A 31 10.01 -1.72 -1.83
C LEU A 31 8.89 -2.45 -2.57
N ARG A 32 9.25 -3.21 -3.62
CA ARG A 32 8.32 -4.08 -4.35
C ARG A 32 7.61 -5.07 -3.43
N GLU A 33 8.35 -5.71 -2.54
CA GLU A 33 7.80 -6.69 -1.59
C GLU A 33 6.94 -6.02 -0.52
N ILE A 34 7.38 -4.87 0.01
CA ILE A 34 6.59 -4.08 0.97
C ILE A 34 5.24 -3.69 0.34
N ILE A 35 5.24 -3.18 -0.90
CA ILE A 35 4.02 -2.81 -1.63
C ILE A 35 3.14 -4.05 -1.84
N ARG A 36 3.73 -5.19 -2.21
CA ARG A 36 2.99 -6.44 -2.42
C ARG A 36 2.28 -6.89 -1.14
N SER A 37 3.00 -6.99 -0.04
CA SER A 37 2.43 -7.38 1.26
C SER A 37 1.35 -6.39 1.70
N ARG A 38 1.59 -5.08 1.50
CA ARG A 38 0.62 -4.05 1.85
C ARG A 38 -0.67 -4.16 1.05
N ILE A 39 -0.59 -4.31 -0.28
CA ILE A 39 -1.78 -4.45 -1.13
C ILE A 39 -2.54 -5.73 -0.82
N TYR A 40 -1.83 -6.84 -0.59
CA TYR A 40 -2.47 -8.09 -0.18
C TYR A 40 -3.28 -7.93 1.11
N GLN A 41 -2.72 -7.26 2.11
CA GLN A 41 -3.41 -6.97 3.37
C GLN A 41 -4.59 -6.01 3.16
N ASP A 42 -4.40 -4.90 2.43
CA ASP A 42 -5.47 -3.93 2.14
C ASP A 42 -6.66 -4.63 1.46
N VAL A 43 -6.42 -5.49 0.46
CA VAL A 43 -7.46 -6.25 -0.25
C VAL A 43 -8.11 -7.30 0.63
N THR A 44 -7.33 -8.04 1.42
CA THR A 44 -7.86 -9.04 2.35
C THR A 44 -8.79 -8.38 3.38
N GLU A 45 -8.37 -7.26 3.96
CA GLU A 45 -9.16 -6.52 4.94
C GLU A 45 -10.38 -5.83 4.30
N TYR A 46 -10.25 -5.32 3.07
CA TYR A 46 -11.36 -4.73 2.32
C TYR A 46 -12.43 -5.77 1.96
N ASN A 47 -12.02 -6.93 1.41
CA ASN A 47 -12.92 -8.04 1.09
C ASN A 47 -13.61 -8.59 2.35
N ALA A 48 -12.91 -8.56 3.51
CA ALA A 48 -13.49 -8.89 4.81
C ALA A 48 -14.32 -7.76 5.46
N ARG A 49 -14.49 -6.61 4.77
CA ARG A 49 -15.19 -5.41 5.25
C ARG A 49 -14.65 -4.80 6.55
N LYS A 50 -13.36 -5.04 6.85
CA LYS A 50 -12.66 -4.50 8.03
C LYS A 50 -11.97 -3.17 7.76
N ARG A 51 -11.77 -2.82 6.49
CA ARG A 51 -11.05 -1.62 6.06
C ARG A 51 -11.89 -0.77 5.12
N ALA A 52 -11.92 0.55 5.36
CA ALA A 52 -12.59 1.50 4.49
C ALA A 52 -11.77 1.80 3.24
N ARG A 53 -12.46 2.04 2.10
CA ARG A 53 -11.84 2.37 0.80
C ARG A 53 -10.80 3.48 0.86
N GLN A 54 -11.05 4.51 1.68
CA GLN A 54 -10.15 5.66 1.85
C GLN A 54 -8.81 5.30 2.53
N LEU A 55 -8.76 4.20 3.31
CA LEU A 55 -7.58 3.74 4.03
C LEU A 55 -6.68 2.81 3.21
N CYS A 56 -7.09 2.45 1.99
CA CYS A 56 -6.30 1.66 1.05
C CYS A 56 -5.27 2.53 0.35
N LEU A 57 -4.06 2.00 0.12
CA LEU A 57 -3.01 2.72 -0.60
C LEU A 57 -3.46 3.16 -2.00
N ILE A 58 -4.07 2.23 -2.73
CA ILE A 58 -4.74 2.49 -4.00
C ILE A 58 -6.23 2.23 -3.78
N PRO A 59 -7.11 3.25 -3.89
CA PRO A 59 -8.53 3.03 -3.72
C PRO A 59 -9.04 2.17 -4.89
N PRO A 60 -9.75 1.06 -4.64
CA PRO A 60 -10.37 0.27 -5.71
C PRO A 60 -11.31 1.15 -6.52
N SER A 61 -11.20 1.12 -7.85
CA SER A 61 -12.15 1.82 -8.74
C SER A 61 -13.48 1.07 -8.77
N PRO A 62 -14.61 1.74 -9.01
CA PRO A 62 -15.92 1.08 -9.11
C PRO A 62 -15.94 -0.03 -10.18
N ASP A 63 -15.15 0.12 -11.25
CA ASP A 63 -15.02 -0.86 -12.34
C ASP A 63 -14.09 -2.05 -12.00
N GLN A 64 -13.24 -1.93 -10.98
CA GLN A 64 -12.31 -2.99 -10.57
C GLN A 64 -12.94 -4.07 -9.69
N ASN A 65 -14.25 -3.99 -9.48
CA ASN A 65 -15.05 -5.00 -8.81
C ASN A 65 -15.31 -6.22 -9.73
N HIS A 66 -14.34 -6.65 -10.54
CA HIS A 66 -14.49 -7.78 -11.44
C HIS A 66 -13.63 -8.94 -10.93
N SER A 67 -14.27 -9.91 -10.28
CA SER A 67 -13.66 -11.21 -10.03
C SER A 67 -14.51 -12.26 -10.74
N GLU A 68 -13.98 -12.76 -11.86
CA GLU A 68 -14.58 -13.86 -12.64
C GLU A 68 -14.28 -15.20 -11.95
N ALA A 69 -14.86 -15.44 -10.77
CA ALA A 69 -14.97 -16.77 -10.17
C ALA A 69 -16.05 -16.82 -9.06
N VAL A 70 -17.28 -17.06 -9.50
CA VAL A 70 -18.43 -17.76 -8.87
C VAL A 70 -18.35 -18.10 -7.37
N THR A 71 -19.11 -17.36 -6.54
CA THR A 71 -20.22 -17.87 -5.68
C THR A 71 -20.82 -16.72 -4.85
N GLU A 72 -22.00 -16.26 -5.27
CA GLU A 72 -23.14 -15.69 -4.52
C GLU A 72 -23.02 -14.54 -3.50
N ASN A 73 -21.87 -13.95 -3.18
CA ASN A 73 -21.88 -12.72 -2.36
C ASN A 73 -20.73 -11.75 -2.67
N GLN A 74 -21.07 -10.76 -3.50
CA GLN A 74 -20.31 -9.54 -3.84
C GLN A 74 -18.96 -9.73 -4.54
N PRO A 75 -18.63 -8.86 -5.51
CA PRO A 75 -17.35 -8.93 -6.19
C PRO A 75 -16.19 -8.69 -5.21
N GLN A 76 -15.33 -9.70 -5.07
CA GLN A 76 -14.07 -9.55 -4.35
C GLN A 76 -13.08 -8.76 -5.20
N LEU A 77 -12.30 -7.92 -4.53
CA LEU A 77 -11.26 -7.14 -5.17
C LEU A 77 -10.06 -8.03 -5.51
N ASP A 78 -9.53 -7.89 -6.73
CA ASP A 78 -8.32 -8.58 -7.16
C ASP A 78 -7.07 -7.82 -6.70
N TRP A 79 -6.30 -8.45 -5.81
CA TRP A 79 -5.06 -7.89 -5.28
C TRP A 79 -3.96 -7.79 -6.33
N GLN A 80 -3.93 -8.68 -7.33
CA GLN A 80 -2.89 -8.64 -8.38
C GLN A 80 -3.06 -7.39 -9.24
N LEU A 81 -4.30 -7.11 -9.64
CA LEU A 81 -4.64 -5.91 -10.39
C LEU A 81 -4.28 -4.63 -9.63
N LEU A 82 -4.62 -4.56 -8.34
CA LEU A 82 -4.26 -3.40 -7.51
C LEU A 82 -2.76 -3.26 -7.27
N TYR A 83 -2.07 -4.39 -7.12
CA TYR A 83 -0.63 -4.39 -6.98
C TYR A 83 0.05 -3.82 -8.22
N GLU A 84 -0.35 -4.25 -9.42
CA GLU A 84 0.15 -3.67 -10.67
C GLU A 84 -0.11 -2.17 -10.76
N GLN A 85 -1.28 -1.71 -10.32
CA GLN A 85 -1.61 -0.30 -10.29
C GLN A 85 -0.75 0.48 -9.30
N ALA A 86 -0.48 -0.08 -8.12
CA ALA A 86 0.43 0.52 -7.15
C ALA A 86 1.84 0.68 -7.73
N ILE A 87 2.37 -0.37 -8.38
CA ILE A 87 3.67 -0.32 -9.05
C ILE A 87 3.69 0.74 -10.16
N LYS A 88 2.65 0.81 -11.00
CA LYS A 88 2.52 1.83 -12.04
C LYS A 88 2.41 3.24 -11.46
N ALA A 89 1.67 3.43 -10.36
CA ALA A 89 1.51 4.71 -9.68
C ALA A 89 2.80 5.19 -9.01
N PHE A 90 3.61 4.28 -8.45
CA PHE A 90 4.95 4.60 -7.96
C PHE A 90 5.85 5.11 -9.09
N GLY A 91 5.87 4.41 -10.24
CA GLY A 91 6.63 4.82 -11.41
C GLY A 91 6.20 6.19 -11.98
N LYS A 92 4.90 6.51 -11.89
CA LYS A 92 4.33 7.82 -12.24
C LYS A 92 4.55 8.90 -11.17
N ARG A 93 5.22 8.59 -10.06
CA ARG A 93 5.45 9.49 -8.92
C ARG A 93 4.14 10.06 -8.37
N SER A 94 3.08 9.23 -8.31
CA SER A 94 1.79 9.62 -7.72
C SER A 94 1.82 9.53 -6.18
N TYR A 95 2.80 8.84 -5.63
CA TYR A 95 3.12 8.81 -4.22
C TYR A 95 4.61 8.59 -4.02
N ILE A 96 5.12 8.92 -2.84
CA ILE A 96 6.49 8.59 -2.41
C ILE A 96 6.45 7.68 -1.19
N VAL A 97 7.53 6.94 -0.96
CA VAL A 97 7.65 6.05 0.19
C VAL A 97 8.89 6.45 0.98
N ILE A 98 8.70 6.68 2.28
CA ILE A 98 9.77 6.96 3.23
C ILE A 98 9.89 5.75 4.14
N VAL A 99 11.09 5.19 4.24
CA VAL A 99 11.42 4.16 5.23
C VAL A 99 12.31 4.81 6.28
N ASP A 100 11.82 4.84 7.51
CA ASP A 100 12.36 5.54 8.66
C ASP A 100 12.52 7.04 8.38
N THR A 101 13.66 7.43 7.82
CA THR A 101 14.00 8.82 7.49
C THR A 101 14.48 9.00 6.05
N ARG A 102 14.43 7.94 5.24
CA ARG A 102 14.98 7.92 3.88
C ARG A 102 13.89 7.66 2.86
N GLN A 103 13.82 8.51 1.84
CA GLN A 103 12.95 8.28 0.70
C GLN A 103 13.52 7.16 -0.17
N VAL A 104 12.69 6.17 -0.47
CA VAL A 104 13.03 5.10 -1.43
C VAL A 104 12.53 5.50 -2.82
N THR A 105 13.42 5.48 -3.80
CA THR A 105 13.15 5.95 -5.17
C THR A 105 13.12 4.84 -6.21
N GLN A 106 13.56 3.63 -5.84
CA GLN A 106 13.62 2.45 -6.71
C GLN A 106 12.92 1.27 -6.06
N LEU A 107 12.13 0.54 -6.84
CA LEU A 107 11.34 -0.60 -6.35
C LEU A 107 12.20 -1.75 -5.84
N ASP A 108 13.31 -2.00 -6.50
CA ASP A 108 14.20 -3.14 -6.25
C ASP A 108 15.42 -2.75 -5.38
N SER A 109 15.41 -1.54 -4.80
CA SER A 109 16.44 -1.13 -3.84
C SER A 109 16.32 -2.00 -2.58
N PRO A 110 17.43 -2.55 -2.07
CA PRO A 110 17.41 -3.28 -0.81
C PRO A 110 17.07 -2.33 0.34
N ILE A 111 16.22 -2.80 1.23
CA ILE A 111 15.74 -2.13 2.43
C ILE A 111 15.97 -3.09 3.59
N LEU A 112 16.68 -2.62 4.60
CA LEU A 112 16.81 -3.33 5.86
C LEU A 112 15.68 -2.88 6.79
N LEU A 113 14.81 -3.80 7.16
CA LEU A 113 13.72 -3.56 8.10
C LEU A 113 14.06 -4.11 9.48
N THR A 114 13.66 -3.35 10.50
CA THR A 114 13.68 -3.74 11.90
C THR A 114 12.28 -3.66 12.48
N PRO A 115 11.99 -4.25 13.64
CA PRO A 115 10.68 -4.11 14.30
C PRO A 115 10.31 -2.66 14.65
N GLU A 116 11.31 -1.78 14.77
CA GLU A 116 11.11 -0.34 15.02
C GLU A 116 10.95 0.46 13.73
N SER A 117 11.13 -0.18 12.57
CA SER A 117 11.07 0.51 11.28
C SER A 117 9.66 0.99 10.97
N SER A 118 9.61 2.18 10.37
CA SER A 118 8.38 2.84 9.97
C SER A 118 8.39 3.09 8.47
N VAL A 119 7.34 2.65 7.77
CA VAL A 119 7.17 2.89 6.34
C VAL A 119 6.01 3.84 6.11
N THR A 120 6.27 5.03 5.59
CA THR A 120 5.24 6.01 5.31
C THR A 120 5.00 6.16 3.82
N PHE A 121 3.76 5.94 3.39
CA PHE A 121 3.28 6.22 2.04
C PHE A 121 2.69 7.62 2.01
N PHE A 122 3.30 8.52 1.23
CA PHE A 122 2.84 9.89 1.04
C PHE A 122 2.18 10.05 -0.31
N LYS A 123 0.88 10.32 -0.32
CA LYS A 123 0.15 10.61 -1.56
C LYS A 123 0.52 12.01 -2.07
N LEU A 124 0.99 12.08 -3.31
CA LEU A 124 1.24 13.35 -3.97
C LEU A 124 -0.07 13.82 -4.61
N VAL A 125 -0.64 14.89 -4.07
CA VAL A 125 -1.70 15.63 -4.75
C VAL A 125 -1.05 16.64 -5.69
N PRO A 126 -1.53 16.77 -6.94
CA PRO A 126 -1.06 17.84 -7.81
C PRO A 126 -1.35 19.17 -7.12
N LEU A 127 -0.30 19.99 -6.94
CA LEU A 127 -0.46 21.36 -6.47
C LEU A 127 -1.19 22.12 -7.60
N VAL A 128 -2.50 22.25 -7.48
CA VAL A 128 -3.24 23.24 -8.28
C VAL A 128 -2.80 24.61 -7.77
N GLY A 129 -1.84 25.22 -8.47
CA GLY A 129 -1.43 26.59 -8.23
C GLY A 129 -2.23 27.52 -9.13
N GLY A 130 -3.03 28.40 -8.50
CA GLY A 130 -3.64 29.59 -9.13
C GLY A 130 -4.97 29.37 -9.80
#